data_AF-A0AA88MJJ8-F1
#
_entry.id   AF-A0AA88MJJ8-F1
#
_cell.length_a   1.000
_cell.length_b   1.000
_cell.length_c   1.000
_cell.angle_alpha   90.00
_cell.angle_beta   90.00
_cell.angle_gamma   90.00
#
_symmetry.space_group_name_H-M   'P 1'
#
loop_
_entity.id
_entity.type
_entity.pdbx_description
1 polymer ?
#
loop_
_entity_poly.entity_id
_entity_poly.type
_entity_poly.pdbx_seq_one_letter_code
_entity_poly.pdbx_strand_id
1 'polypeptide(L)'
;MENQEETENHDNSRDKQLKNWRANSSNHLKLCKPYPFEKYHDSLRYIVNSILDVTESGPLNLIEPCHEYKAFINTTDETRMIKFTSEVIRFGAACMNSRTNGTIHFGIGDKPDFTHGQVLGVVVEDKEAYVDKLKSAIYRYFEQNRKQDAETCIKPPRFVEVLSRDTTSYNRYVIEHKWSRFLKGDYPEGLWIIKKIKH
;
A
#
# COMPACT_ATOMS: atom_id res chain seq x y z
N MET A 1 3.91 5.99 -45.42
CA MET A 1 4.16 7.06 -44.43
C MET A 1 2.95 7.07 -43.52
N GLU A 2 3.08 6.50 -42.32
CA GLU A 2 2.07 6.56 -41.25
C GLU A 2 2.74 6.07 -39.95
N ASN A 3 2.20 6.49 -38.80
CA ASN A 3 2.64 6.27 -37.39
C ASN A 3 3.13 7.53 -36.65
N GLN A 4 2.26 8.53 -36.45
CA GLN A 4 2.42 9.59 -35.45
C GLN A 4 1.05 10.10 -34.94
N GLU A 5 0.29 9.31 -34.16
CA GLU A 5 -0.92 9.85 -33.47
C GLU A 5 -1.35 9.16 -32.16
N GLU A 6 -0.84 7.97 -31.81
CA GLU A 6 -1.30 7.24 -30.61
C GLU A 6 -0.61 7.66 -29.29
N THR A 7 0.48 8.44 -29.31
CA THR A 7 1.27 8.77 -28.11
C THR A 7 0.79 9.99 -27.33
N GLU A 8 0.10 10.96 -27.95
CA GLU A 8 -0.21 12.25 -27.31
C GLU A 8 -1.48 12.23 -26.44
N ASN A 9 -2.46 11.40 -26.79
CA ASN A 9 -3.77 11.38 -26.12
C ASN A 9 -3.71 10.86 -24.67
N HIS A 10 -2.80 9.92 -24.37
CA HIS A 10 -2.70 9.33 -23.02
C HIS A 10 -2.05 10.30 -22.01
N ASP A 11 -1.17 11.22 -22.42
CA ASP A 11 -0.51 12.18 -21.51
C ASP A 11 -1.47 13.29 -21.07
N ASN A 12 -2.27 13.80 -21.99
CA ASN A 12 -3.24 14.88 -21.74
C ASN A 12 -4.29 14.48 -20.67
N SER A 13 -4.64 13.20 -20.57
CA SER A 13 -5.51 12.65 -19.52
C SER A 13 -4.83 12.60 -18.14
N ARG A 14 -3.58 12.12 -18.08
CA ARG A 14 -2.76 12.04 -16.86
C ARG A 14 -2.57 13.42 -16.22
N ASP A 15 -2.23 14.40 -17.05
CA ASP A 15 -2.03 15.79 -16.63
C ASP A 15 -3.31 16.42 -16.08
N LYS A 16 -4.46 16.15 -16.70
CA LYS A 16 -5.78 16.61 -16.22
C LYS A 16 -6.14 15.99 -14.87
N GLN A 17 -5.83 14.71 -14.65
CA GLN A 17 -6.03 14.08 -13.34
C GLN A 17 -5.10 14.69 -12.27
N LEU A 18 -3.78 14.77 -12.49
CA LEU A 18 -2.88 15.40 -11.50
C LEU A 18 -3.28 16.85 -11.18
N LYS A 19 -3.66 17.65 -12.18
CA LYS A 19 -4.14 19.03 -11.99
C LYS A 19 -5.44 19.09 -11.18
N ASN A 20 -6.41 18.20 -11.46
CA ASN A 20 -7.67 18.14 -10.72
C ASN A 20 -7.46 17.74 -9.24
N TRP A 21 -6.55 16.79 -8.94
CA TRP A 21 -6.26 16.42 -7.56
C TRP A 21 -5.56 17.56 -6.80
N ARG A 22 -4.58 18.24 -7.43
CA ARG A 22 -3.89 19.40 -6.85
C ARG A 22 -4.84 20.58 -6.59
N ALA A 23 -5.75 20.89 -7.52
CA ALA A 23 -6.77 21.92 -7.31
C ALA A 23 -7.70 21.60 -6.14
N ASN A 24 -8.08 20.33 -5.99
CA ASN A 24 -8.96 19.85 -4.93
C ASN A 24 -8.35 19.90 -3.51
N SER A 25 -7.02 19.94 -3.37
CA SER A 25 -6.33 20.00 -2.07
C SER A 25 -6.50 21.33 -1.32
N SER A 26 -6.99 22.38 -1.98
CA SER A 26 -7.04 23.75 -1.44
C SER A 26 -8.17 24.01 -0.43
N ASN A 27 -9.15 23.11 -0.32
CA ASN A 27 -10.32 23.26 0.56
C ASN A 27 -10.20 22.32 1.78
N HIS A 28 -9.97 22.90 2.97
CA HIS A 28 -9.93 22.29 4.30
C HIS A 28 -9.82 20.75 4.32
N LEU A 29 -8.58 20.27 4.18
CA LEU A 29 -8.22 18.86 4.24
C LEU A 29 -8.66 18.25 5.57
N LYS A 30 -9.61 17.31 5.53
CA LYS A 30 -10.06 16.59 6.72
C LYS A 30 -9.00 15.56 7.11
N LEU A 31 -8.58 15.60 8.37
CA LEU A 31 -7.60 14.70 8.96
C LEU A 31 -8.29 13.39 9.38
N CYS A 32 -7.74 12.23 9.03
CA CYS A 32 -8.33 10.92 9.33
C CYS A 32 -7.26 9.93 9.84
N LYS A 33 -7.55 9.18 10.90
CA LYS A 33 -6.58 8.22 11.45
C LYS A 33 -6.59 6.91 10.67
N PRO A 34 -5.41 6.27 10.49
CA PRO A 34 -5.31 4.94 9.92
C PRO A 34 -5.98 3.96 10.87
N TYR A 35 -6.34 2.81 10.36
CA TYR A 35 -7.13 1.92 11.16
C TYR A 35 -6.28 1.16 12.21
N PRO A 36 -6.61 1.19 13.53
CA PRO A 36 -5.79 0.60 14.59
C PRO A 36 -5.40 -0.87 14.36
N PHE A 37 -4.25 -1.28 14.91
CA PHE A 37 -3.80 -2.66 14.85
C PHE A 37 -4.82 -3.61 15.54
N GLU A 38 -4.96 -4.84 15.02
CA GLU A 38 -5.81 -5.94 15.52
C GLU A 38 -7.32 -5.75 15.67
N LYS A 39 -7.84 -4.52 15.62
CA LYS A 39 -9.28 -4.30 15.47
C LYS A 39 -9.66 -4.54 13.99
N TYR A 40 -10.91 -4.90 13.72
CA TYR A 40 -11.56 -4.93 12.40
C TYR A 40 -12.97 -4.36 12.52
N HIS A 41 -13.26 -3.28 11.80
CA HIS A 41 -14.58 -2.62 11.74
C HIS A 41 -14.89 -2.32 10.28
N ASP A 42 -15.97 -2.89 9.77
CA ASP A 42 -16.37 -2.78 8.37
C ASP A 42 -17.08 -1.45 8.06
N SER A 43 -17.38 -0.66 9.10
CA SER A 43 -18.02 0.65 8.99
C SER A 43 -17.07 1.81 8.69
N LEU A 44 -15.75 1.63 8.80
CA LEU A 44 -14.79 2.73 8.58
C LEU A 44 -14.40 2.83 7.11
N ARG A 45 -14.57 4.03 6.55
CA ARG A 45 -14.32 4.38 5.15
C ARG A 45 -13.49 5.65 5.09
N TYR A 46 -12.67 5.81 4.06
CA TYR A 46 -11.91 7.04 3.82
C TYR A 46 -12.68 7.99 2.91
N ILE A 47 -12.36 9.29 2.97
CA ILE A 47 -12.88 10.29 2.02
C ILE A 47 -11.75 10.67 1.07
N VAL A 48 -12.03 10.74 -0.23
CA VAL A 48 -11.04 11.17 -1.23
C VAL A 48 -10.47 12.55 -0.91
N ASN A 49 -9.15 12.70 -1.07
CA ASN A 49 -8.37 13.88 -0.69
C ASN A 49 -8.41 14.25 0.81
N SER A 50 -8.89 13.38 1.71
CA SER A 50 -8.53 13.48 3.13
C SER A 50 -7.06 13.13 3.35
N ILE A 51 -6.48 13.52 4.49
CA ILE A 51 -5.08 13.24 4.84
C ILE A 51 -5.05 12.23 5.99
N LEU A 52 -4.28 11.15 5.81
CA LEU A 52 -3.96 10.22 6.88
C LEU A 52 -3.09 10.89 7.94
N ASP A 53 -3.58 10.88 9.17
CA ASP A 53 -2.97 11.43 10.37
C ASP A 53 -1.91 10.48 10.95
N VAL A 54 -0.89 10.20 10.16
CA VAL A 54 0.27 9.41 10.58
C VAL A 54 1.51 10.03 9.98
N THR A 55 2.51 10.22 10.83
CA THR A 55 3.88 10.37 10.37
C THR A 55 4.31 9.04 9.76
N GLU A 56 4.88 9.04 8.56
CA GLU A 56 5.68 7.89 8.10
C GLU A 56 6.89 7.71 9.02
N SER A 57 6.75 6.77 9.95
CA SER A 57 7.78 6.33 10.86
C SER A 57 8.63 5.26 10.19
N GLY A 58 9.87 5.60 9.86
CA GLY A 58 10.88 4.60 9.50
C GLY A 58 11.17 3.63 10.66
N PRO A 59 11.92 2.54 10.43
CA PRO A 59 12.15 1.45 11.39
C PRO A 59 12.87 1.83 12.71
N LEU A 60 13.22 3.10 12.88
CA LEU A 60 13.92 3.63 14.06
C LEU A 60 12.99 3.90 15.26
N ASN A 61 11.68 4.08 15.06
CA ASN A 61 10.75 4.27 16.18
C ASN A 61 10.14 2.93 16.64
N LEU A 62 10.78 2.27 17.60
CA LEU A 62 10.41 0.90 18.03
C LEU A 62 9.07 0.78 18.78
N ILE A 63 8.44 1.90 19.11
CA ILE A 63 7.17 1.98 19.87
C ILE A 63 5.96 2.12 18.93
N GLU A 64 6.09 2.88 17.85
CA GLU A 64 5.01 3.13 16.90
C GLU A 64 5.13 2.18 15.69
N PRO A 65 4.03 1.66 15.12
CA PRO A 65 4.08 0.90 13.88
C PRO A 65 4.67 1.76 12.76
N CYS A 66 5.52 1.15 11.92
CA CYS A 66 6.03 1.81 10.72
C CYS A 66 4.92 1.97 9.68
N HIS A 67 4.94 3.09 8.96
CA HIS A 67 4.00 3.37 7.89
C HIS A 67 4.75 3.72 6.60
N GLU A 68 4.29 3.14 5.49
CA GLU A 68 4.80 3.41 4.15
C GLU A 68 3.62 3.59 3.19
N TYR A 69 3.64 4.68 2.43
CA TYR A 69 2.59 5.07 1.50
C TYR A 69 2.98 4.77 0.05
N LYS A 70 2.02 4.25 -0.72
CA LYS A 70 2.15 3.99 -2.15
C LYS A 70 0.94 4.54 -2.88
N ALA A 71 1.14 5.56 -3.71
CA ALA A 71 0.05 6.16 -4.48
C ALA A 71 -0.70 5.10 -5.32
N PHE A 72 0.05 4.21 -5.98
CA PHE A 72 -0.42 2.99 -6.67
C PHE A 72 -1.50 3.19 -7.75
N ILE A 73 -1.87 4.43 -8.08
CA ILE A 73 -2.90 4.79 -9.06
C ILE A 73 -2.53 4.53 -10.53
N ASN A 74 -1.23 4.57 -10.88
CA ASN A 74 -0.76 4.55 -12.27
C ASN A 74 0.02 3.25 -12.57
N THR A 75 -0.67 2.11 -12.53
CA THR A 75 -0.05 0.80 -12.82
C THR A 75 -0.94 -0.02 -13.76
N THR A 76 -0.40 -0.48 -14.89
CA THR A 76 -1.08 -1.38 -15.83
C THR A 76 -1.41 -2.71 -15.17
N ASP A 77 -2.48 -3.39 -15.60
CA ASP A 77 -2.99 -4.56 -14.89
C ASP A 77 -1.96 -5.70 -14.78
N GLU A 78 -1.21 -5.95 -15.86
CA GLU A 78 -0.10 -6.92 -15.90
C GLU A 78 0.99 -6.64 -14.85
N THR A 79 1.35 -5.36 -14.66
CA THR A 79 2.40 -4.96 -13.71
C THR A 79 1.87 -4.69 -12.30
N ARG A 80 0.55 -4.50 -12.14
CA ARG A 80 -0.10 -4.16 -10.86
C ARG A 80 0.17 -5.20 -9.79
N MET A 81 -0.05 -6.48 -10.10
CA MET A 81 0.18 -7.58 -9.13
C MET A 81 1.67 -7.76 -8.79
N ILE A 82 2.55 -7.61 -9.77
CA ILE A 82 4.01 -7.70 -9.56
C ILE A 82 4.48 -6.57 -8.64
N LYS A 83 4.06 -5.33 -8.92
CA LYS A 83 4.38 -4.16 -8.10
C LYS A 83 3.84 -4.31 -6.69
N PHE A 84 2.54 -4.59 -6.52
CA PHE A 84 1.90 -4.80 -5.21
C PHE A 84 2.67 -5.82 -4.37
N THR A 85 2.89 -7.03 -4.91
CA THR A 85 3.57 -8.09 -4.17
C THR A 85 5.03 -7.74 -3.88
N SER A 86 5.75 -7.08 -4.80
CA SER A 86 7.15 -6.68 -4.56
C SER A 86 7.29 -5.66 -3.43
N GLU A 87 6.40 -4.66 -3.36
CA GLU A 87 6.40 -3.63 -2.32
C GLU A 87 6.03 -4.24 -0.95
N VAL A 88 4.97 -5.06 -0.90
CA VAL A 88 4.55 -5.78 0.31
C VAL A 88 5.68 -6.66 0.87
N ILE A 89 6.34 -7.45 0.01
CA ILE A 89 7.39 -8.38 0.45
C ILE A 89 8.63 -7.63 0.95
N ARG A 90 9.00 -6.51 0.29
CA ARG A 90 10.11 -5.64 0.72
C ARG A 90 9.83 -4.97 2.06
N PHE A 91 8.66 -4.35 2.22
CA PHE A 91 8.23 -3.73 3.48
C PHE A 91 8.14 -4.75 4.62
N GLY A 92 7.48 -5.89 4.38
CA GLY A 92 7.38 -6.97 5.35
C GLY A 92 8.75 -7.51 5.79
N ALA A 93 9.70 -7.67 4.86
CA ALA A 93 11.07 -8.05 5.19
C ALA A 93 11.80 -6.97 6.01
N ALA A 94 11.59 -5.68 5.74
CA ALA A 94 12.17 -4.59 6.53
C ALA A 94 11.60 -4.56 7.97
N CYS A 95 10.28 -4.72 8.13
CA CYS A 95 9.60 -4.83 9.42
C CYS A 95 10.06 -6.07 10.21
N MET A 96 10.26 -7.20 9.52
CA MET A 96 10.83 -8.44 10.07
C MET A 96 12.26 -8.25 10.60
N ASN A 97 13.15 -7.65 9.79
CA ASN A 97 14.54 -7.35 10.19
C ASN A 97 14.59 -6.40 11.38
N SER A 98 13.74 -5.37 11.37
CA SER A 98 13.73 -4.31 12.41
C SER A 98 12.89 -4.68 13.64
N ARG A 99 12.30 -5.89 13.66
CA ARG A 99 11.37 -6.37 14.70
C ARG A 99 10.34 -5.30 15.07
N THR A 100 9.65 -4.70 14.10
CA THR A 100 8.65 -3.64 14.35
C THR A 100 7.30 -3.97 13.71
N ASN A 101 6.20 -3.49 14.29
CA ASN A 101 4.90 -3.57 13.64
C ASN A 101 4.90 -2.66 12.40
N GLY A 102 4.10 -2.97 11.39
CA GLY A 102 4.02 -2.12 10.19
C GLY A 102 2.66 -2.11 9.53
N THR A 103 2.35 -1.04 8.79
CA THR A 103 1.26 -1.02 7.80
C THR A 103 1.71 -0.27 6.55
N ILE A 104 1.80 -0.97 5.42
CA ILE A 104 1.94 -0.35 4.09
C ILE A 104 0.53 -0.07 3.53
N HIS A 105 0.35 1.11 2.93
CA HIS A 105 -0.93 1.58 2.42
C HIS A 105 -0.85 1.88 0.92
N PHE A 106 -1.64 1.18 0.11
CA PHE A 106 -1.78 1.47 -1.32
C PHE A 106 -3.02 2.32 -1.60
N GLY A 107 -2.91 3.29 -2.52
CA GLY A 107 -3.94 4.30 -2.75
C GLY A 107 -3.78 5.54 -1.86
N ILE A 108 -2.61 5.71 -1.24
CA ILE A 108 -2.23 6.89 -0.45
C ILE A 108 -1.08 7.61 -1.16
N GLY A 109 -1.29 8.88 -1.50
CA GLY A 109 -0.30 9.75 -2.10
C GLY A 109 0.78 10.17 -1.10
N ASP A 110 1.98 10.36 -1.63
CA ASP A 110 3.10 10.97 -0.91
C ASP A 110 3.83 11.98 -1.83
N LYS A 111 4.72 12.77 -1.22
CA LYS A 111 5.60 13.74 -1.88
C LYS A 111 6.55 13.05 -2.87
N PRO A 112 7.02 13.74 -3.92
CA PRO A 112 6.71 15.13 -4.25
C PRO A 112 5.41 15.32 -5.03
N ASP A 113 4.81 14.25 -5.56
CA ASP A 113 3.70 14.36 -6.52
C ASP A 113 2.36 14.74 -5.86
N PHE A 114 2.17 14.29 -4.61
CA PHE A 114 0.96 14.47 -3.80
C PHE A 114 1.28 15.10 -2.44
N THR A 115 0.24 15.47 -1.70
CA THR A 115 0.38 15.76 -0.26
C THR A 115 0.66 14.45 0.49
N HIS A 116 1.59 14.47 1.43
CA HIS A 116 1.90 13.33 2.31
C HIS A 116 0.62 12.82 2.99
N GLY A 117 0.36 11.52 2.90
CA GLY A 117 -0.82 10.88 3.48
C GLY A 117 -2.14 11.12 2.71
N GLN A 118 -2.13 11.70 1.50
CA GLN A 118 -3.34 12.02 0.76
C GLN A 118 -4.11 10.78 0.29
N VAL A 119 -5.36 10.61 0.69
CA VAL A 119 -6.23 9.53 0.20
C VAL A 119 -6.55 9.74 -1.27
N LEU A 120 -6.06 8.85 -2.14
CA LEU A 120 -6.35 8.84 -3.58
C LEU A 120 -7.39 7.76 -3.95
N GLY A 121 -7.23 6.58 -3.34
CA GLY A 121 -7.98 5.37 -3.66
C GLY A 121 -7.58 4.75 -5.01
N VAL A 122 -7.50 3.42 -5.02
CA VAL A 122 -7.20 2.61 -6.22
C VAL A 122 -8.40 1.76 -6.62
N VAL A 123 -8.52 1.48 -7.92
CA VAL A 123 -9.52 0.55 -8.44
C VAL A 123 -9.05 -0.88 -8.12
N VAL A 124 -9.97 -1.68 -7.58
CA VAL A 124 -9.72 -3.09 -7.23
C VAL A 124 -10.87 -3.90 -7.81
N GLU A 125 -10.60 -4.60 -8.90
CA GLU A 125 -11.57 -5.38 -9.67
C GLU A 125 -11.80 -6.77 -9.05
N ASP A 126 -10.71 -7.42 -8.64
CA ASP A 126 -10.66 -8.74 -8.02
C ASP A 126 -9.84 -8.60 -6.73
N LYS A 127 -10.42 -8.92 -5.56
CA LYS A 127 -9.77 -8.81 -4.24
C LYS A 127 -9.01 -10.10 -3.91
N GLU A 128 -9.58 -11.22 -4.31
CA GLU A 128 -9.08 -12.58 -4.16
C GLU A 128 -7.74 -12.75 -4.89
N ALA A 129 -7.59 -12.17 -6.09
CA ALA A 129 -6.33 -12.14 -6.83
C ALA A 129 -5.17 -11.50 -6.04
N TYR A 130 -5.41 -10.45 -5.26
CA TYR A 130 -4.36 -9.86 -4.41
C TYR A 130 -3.94 -10.82 -3.29
N VAL A 131 -4.90 -11.56 -2.71
CA VAL A 131 -4.63 -12.56 -1.66
C VAL A 131 -3.80 -13.72 -2.23
N ASP A 132 -4.21 -14.28 -3.37
CA ASP A 132 -3.55 -15.42 -3.99
C ASP A 132 -2.17 -15.08 -4.57
N LYS A 133 -2.04 -13.91 -5.22
CA LYS A 133 -0.73 -13.42 -5.70
C LYS A 133 0.20 -13.11 -4.54
N LEU A 134 -0.29 -12.56 -3.43
CA LEU A 134 0.51 -12.37 -2.23
C LEU A 134 0.99 -13.68 -1.64
N LYS A 135 0.09 -14.65 -1.43
CA LYS A 135 0.46 -15.98 -0.93
C LYS A 135 1.55 -16.60 -1.81
N SER A 136 1.33 -16.59 -3.12
CA SER A 136 2.31 -17.05 -4.12
C SER A 136 3.66 -16.33 -4.01
N ALA A 137 3.66 -15.02 -3.77
CA ALA A 137 4.87 -14.22 -3.58
C ALA A 137 5.60 -14.56 -2.27
N ILE A 138 4.89 -14.81 -1.16
CA ILE A 138 5.50 -15.26 0.10
C ILE A 138 6.22 -16.60 -0.10
N TYR A 139 5.55 -17.58 -0.74
CA TYR A 139 6.17 -18.87 -1.08
C TYR A 139 7.34 -18.75 -2.08
N ARG A 140 7.36 -17.73 -2.94
CA ARG A 140 8.44 -17.48 -3.90
C ARG A 140 9.66 -16.82 -3.27
N TYR A 141 9.46 -15.78 -2.46
CA TYR A 141 10.55 -14.91 -2.01
C TYR A 141 11.15 -15.30 -0.67
N PHE A 142 10.40 -15.91 0.26
CA PHE A 142 10.98 -16.37 1.53
C PHE A 142 11.62 -17.76 1.41
N GLU A 143 12.70 -17.97 2.16
CA GLU A 143 13.34 -19.28 2.32
C GLU A 143 12.40 -20.27 2.99
N GLN A 144 12.57 -21.58 2.72
CA GLN A 144 11.60 -22.60 3.13
C GLN A 144 11.35 -22.65 4.65
N ASN A 145 12.40 -22.42 5.43
CA ASN A 145 12.40 -22.29 6.90
C ASN A 145 11.80 -20.96 7.41
N ARG A 146 11.64 -19.93 6.56
CA ARG A 146 11.09 -18.61 6.91
C ARG A 146 9.64 -18.40 6.46
N LYS A 147 9.12 -19.25 5.56
CA LYS A 147 7.75 -19.12 5.01
C LYS A 147 6.66 -19.09 6.08
N GLN A 148 6.67 -20.05 7.01
CA GLN A 148 5.63 -20.13 8.05
C GLN A 148 5.61 -18.89 8.95
N ASP A 149 6.79 -18.36 9.28
CA ASP A 149 6.92 -17.15 10.08
C ASP A 149 6.47 -15.91 9.28
N ALA A 150 6.83 -15.83 7.99
CA ALA A 150 6.36 -14.77 7.09
C ALA A 150 4.82 -14.79 6.94
N GLU A 151 4.20 -15.96 6.71
CA GLU A 151 2.73 -16.12 6.66
C GLU A 151 2.07 -15.77 8.01
N THR A 152 2.70 -16.09 9.14
CA THR A 152 2.18 -15.74 10.47
C THR A 152 2.14 -14.22 10.67
N CYS A 153 3.12 -13.51 10.10
CA CYS A 153 3.30 -12.08 10.37
C CYS A 153 2.69 -11.15 9.32
N ILE A 154 2.70 -11.54 8.05
CA ILE A 154 2.09 -10.79 6.95
C ILE A 154 0.58 -11.09 6.98
N LYS A 155 -0.23 -10.15 7.49
CA LYS A 155 -1.68 -10.32 7.60
C LYS A 155 -2.36 -10.18 6.24
N PRO A 156 -3.55 -10.75 5.99
CA PRO A 156 -4.26 -10.56 4.72
C PRO A 156 -4.46 -9.08 4.35
N PRO A 157 -4.49 -8.72 3.04
CA PRO A 157 -4.80 -7.36 2.60
C PRO A 157 -6.23 -6.96 2.99
N ARG A 158 -6.40 -5.75 3.53
CA ARG A 158 -7.69 -5.16 3.87
C ARG A 158 -8.03 -4.06 2.88
N PHE A 159 -9.22 -4.12 2.30
CA PHE A 159 -9.71 -3.16 1.32
C PHE A 159 -10.69 -2.19 2.00
N VAL A 160 -10.23 -0.96 2.27
CA VAL A 160 -11.03 0.08 2.91
C VAL A 160 -11.64 0.97 1.85
N GLU A 161 -12.96 1.04 1.77
CA GLU A 161 -13.66 1.84 0.75
C GLU A 161 -13.30 3.32 0.85
N VAL A 162 -13.12 3.96 -0.31
CA VAL A 162 -12.94 5.41 -0.46
C VAL A 162 -14.22 5.99 -1.05
N LEU A 163 -14.82 6.91 -0.29
CA LEU A 163 -15.98 7.69 -0.72
C LEU A 163 -15.56 9.04 -1.30
N SER A 164 -16.40 9.56 -2.17
CA SER A 164 -16.37 10.96 -2.61
C SER A 164 -16.74 11.92 -1.46
N ARG A 165 -16.59 13.24 -1.66
CA ARG A 165 -16.88 14.23 -0.60
C ARG A 165 -18.37 14.27 -0.21
N ASP A 166 -19.23 14.00 -1.17
CA ASP A 166 -20.69 13.79 -1.07
C ASP A 166 -21.07 12.40 -0.54
N THR A 167 -20.10 11.62 -0.05
CA THR A 167 -20.25 10.27 0.54
C THR A 167 -20.71 9.17 -0.42
N THR A 168 -20.78 9.44 -1.73
CA THR A 168 -21.06 8.46 -2.77
C THR A 168 -19.88 7.49 -2.95
N SER A 169 -20.16 6.19 -3.04
CA SER A 169 -19.16 5.19 -3.41
C SER A 169 -18.88 5.22 -4.91
N TYR A 170 -17.61 5.07 -5.28
CA TYR A 170 -17.17 5.07 -6.68
C TYR A 170 -16.13 3.96 -6.96
N ASN A 171 -16.30 2.81 -6.28
CA ASN A 171 -15.51 1.59 -6.45
C ASN A 171 -13.97 1.78 -6.33
N ARG A 172 -13.55 2.58 -5.36
CA ARG A 172 -12.13 2.73 -5.00
C ARG A 172 -11.86 2.34 -3.56
N TYR A 173 -10.64 1.87 -3.34
CA TYR A 173 -10.20 1.36 -2.04
C TYR A 173 -8.81 1.88 -1.68
N VAL A 174 -8.53 2.04 -0.40
CA VAL A 174 -7.18 1.98 0.15
C VAL A 174 -6.91 0.52 0.51
N ILE A 175 -5.78 -0.02 0.07
CA ILE A 175 -5.35 -1.37 0.47
C ILE A 175 -4.38 -1.23 1.64
N GLU A 176 -4.87 -1.54 2.84
CA GLU A 176 -4.04 -1.60 4.05
C GLU A 176 -3.44 -3.00 4.18
N HIS A 177 -2.15 -3.09 4.48
CA HIS A 177 -1.49 -4.38 4.67
C HIS A 177 -0.60 -4.37 5.91
N LYS A 178 -1.02 -5.12 6.94
CA LYS A 178 -0.49 -5.06 8.30
C LYS A 178 0.54 -6.16 8.59
N TRP A 179 1.50 -5.87 9.47
CA TRP A 179 2.62 -6.77 9.77
C TRP A 179 2.96 -6.87 11.28
N SER A 180 3.14 -8.12 11.77
CA SER A 180 3.77 -8.57 13.05
C SER A 180 3.58 -7.70 14.29
N ARG A 181 4.54 -7.53 15.22
CA ARG A 181 5.94 -7.97 15.41
C ARG A 181 6.18 -9.50 15.47
N PHE A 182 7.33 -9.98 14.96
CA PHE A 182 7.77 -11.37 15.13
C PHE A 182 8.45 -11.54 16.50
N LEU A 183 7.99 -12.51 17.29
CA LEU A 183 8.31 -12.62 18.73
C LEU A 183 8.87 -14.00 19.15
N LYS A 184 9.15 -14.93 18.23
CA LYS A 184 9.79 -16.20 18.63
C LYS A 184 11.24 -15.95 19.05
N GLY A 185 11.63 -16.57 20.17
CA GLY A 185 12.94 -16.40 20.78
C GLY A 185 14.10 -16.79 19.86
N ASP A 186 15.10 -15.92 19.83
CA ASP A 186 16.51 -16.15 19.50
C ASP A 186 16.83 -17.27 18.51
N TYR A 187 16.47 -17.04 17.25
CA TYR A 187 17.37 -17.47 16.17
C TYR A 187 18.63 -16.61 16.20
N PRO A 188 19.84 -17.19 16.01
CA PRO A 188 21.07 -16.41 15.89
C PRO A 188 20.93 -15.41 14.73
N GLU A 189 21.60 -14.26 14.88
CA GLU A 189 21.43 -13.09 14.01
C GLU A 189 21.53 -13.45 12.52
N GLY A 190 20.38 -13.45 11.85
CA GLY A 190 20.28 -13.68 10.43
C GLY A 190 19.31 -12.67 9.86
N LEU A 191 19.78 -11.89 8.88
CA LEU A 191 18.90 -11.08 8.05
C LEU A 191 17.78 -11.97 7.49
N TRP A 192 16.58 -11.42 7.38
CA TRP A 192 15.51 -12.00 6.57
C TRP A 192 15.89 -11.87 5.10
N ILE A 193 16.70 -12.82 4.62
CA ILE A 193 17.13 -12.91 3.23
C ILE A 193 15.90 -13.26 2.39
N ILE A 194 15.30 -12.23 1.79
CA ILE A 194 14.43 -12.43 0.64
C ILE A 194 15.29 -12.92 -0.53
N LYS A 195 14.87 -14.01 -1.18
CA LYS A 195 15.46 -14.46 -2.43
C LYS A 195 15.40 -13.30 -3.41
N LYS A 196 16.56 -12.99 -4.03
CA LYS A 196 16.77 -11.79 -4.86
C LYS A 196 15.59 -11.57 -5.79
N ILE A 197 14.91 -10.43 -5.64
CA ILE A 197 13.82 -10.02 -6.52
C ILE A 197 14.43 -9.80 -7.91
N LYS A 198 14.28 -10.79 -8.78
CA LYS A 198 14.53 -10.63 -10.21
C LYS A 198 13.30 -9.90 -10.78
N HIS A 199 13.57 -8.74 -11.36
CA HIS A 199 12.66 -8.03 -12.24
C HIS A 199 12.60 -8.77 -13.59
#